data_AF-A0A930TME3-F1
#
_entry.id   AF-A0A930TME3-F1
#
_cell.length_a   1.000
_cell.length_b   1.000
_cell.length_c   1.000
_cell.angle_alpha   90.00
_cell.angle_beta   90.00
_cell.angle_gamma   90.00
#
_symmetry.space_group_name_H-M   'P 1'
#
loop_
_entity.id
_entity.type
_entity.pdbx_description
1 polymer ?
#
loop_
_entity_poly.entity_id
_entity_poly.type
_entity_poly.pdbx_seq_one_letter_code
_entity_poly.pdbx_strand_id
1 'polypeptide(L)'
;MNSDEALDQIERVLLLRSLSPIERFIFQQSWAGRNYHEMAQDCSYGSTYIKEIGSQLWQDLSKAVGTKVTKKNLHLVLPYYRGLSQTSAPIVDTGRERDNRTSTSSSVSLLPSSAPGLEFPSGPLALDSPLYIPRPPIEELALAEIQQPGAALRIRAPKKMGKSSLLTRLLAQITQHGYRTIYIDFQEAEENLFSSLHRLLRWFCLNVSRQLELSPRLDDYWDEGIGSKVSCKVYFDAYVLRQIDAPIVLALNEVNRIFEYSPIARDFLSMLRFWHEQTKQDSSWRKLRLVVAHSTEAYAPLTLNQSPFNVGLTLSLPPFTLAQVQMLAQRYELDWATGEAGIQRLLPLLNMVGGHPYLVNLAFYYLRRGEMTLEQLLQEAPTPTGIYSSYLREYLAMLREHFLLATALQQVVTSDGVHLDAIAAYKLESMGLIHLDRTLAKPSCDLYRLYFSKQLPAIFKILGSFDYEPEWRKAE
;
A
#
# COMPACT_ATOMS: atom_id res chain seq x y z
N MET A 1 15.58 11.12 -35.66
CA MET A 1 15.95 11.29 -34.24
C MET A 1 16.19 9.91 -33.69
N ASN A 2 17.41 9.64 -33.24
CA ASN A 2 17.71 8.39 -32.52
C ASN A 2 17.21 8.50 -31.06
N SER A 3 17.16 7.39 -30.33
CA SER A 3 16.62 7.36 -28.96
C SER A 3 17.44 8.20 -27.97
N ASP A 4 18.74 8.36 -28.23
CA ASP A 4 19.66 9.05 -27.32
C ASP A 4 19.61 10.58 -27.50
N GLU A 5 19.41 11.06 -28.73
CA GLU A 5 19.08 12.46 -29.02
C GLU A 5 17.73 12.86 -28.41
N ALA A 6 16.75 11.95 -28.44
CA ALA A 6 15.43 12.18 -27.87
C ALA A 6 15.48 12.22 -26.32
N LEU A 7 16.34 11.41 -25.70
CA LEU A 7 16.60 11.43 -24.26
C LEU A 7 17.27 12.73 -23.82
N ASP A 8 18.31 13.18 -24.54
CA ASP A 8 19.01 14.43 -24.19
C ASP A 8 18.06 15.65 -24.28
N GLN A 9 17.17 15.67 -25.28
CA GLN A 9 16.16 16.70 -25.41
C GLN A 9 15.13 16.68 -24.27
N ILE A 10 14.72 15.49 -23.82
CA ILE A 10 13.78 15.35 -22.70
C ILE A 10 14.40 15.84 -21.39
N GLU A 11 15.64 15.45 -21.11
CA GLU A 11 16.30 15.80 -19.86
C GLU A 11 16.66 17.29 -19.80
N ARG A 12 17.14 17.86 -20.92
CA ARG A 12 17.65 19.24 -20.95
C ARG A 12 16.61 20.30 -21.28
N VAL A 13 15.57 19.97 -22.04
CA VAL A 13 14.64 20.97 -22.59
C VAL A 13 13.22 20.81 -22.03
N LEU A 14 12.73 19.58 -21.82
CA LEU A 14 11.34 19.35 -21.43
C LEU A 14 11.14 19.16 -19.93
N LEU A 15 11.88 18.25 -19.32
CA LEU A 15 11.66 17.89 -17.91
C LEU A 15 12.59 18.63 -16.95
N LEU A 16 13.68 19.23 -17.44
CA LEU A 16 14.70 19.92 -16.64
C LEU A 16 15.19 19.09 -15.43
N ARG A 17 15.17 17.75 -15.57
CA ARG A 17 15.64 16.76 -14.61
C ARG A 17 16.29 15.60 -15.34
N SER A 18 17.26 14.95 -14.70
CA SER A 18 17.77 13.68 -15.17
C SER A 18 16.73 12.57 -14.98
N LEU A 19 16.57 11.72 -15.98
CA LEU A 19 15.76 10.51 -15.85
C LEU A 19 16.56 9.45 -15.09
N SER A 20 15.87 8.68 -14.26
CA SER A 20 16.44 7.49 -13.63
C SER A 20 16.83 6.44 -14.68
N PRO A 21 17.76 5.51 -14.36
CA PRO A 21 18.17 4.46 -15.30
C PRO A 21 16.99 3.65 -15.88
N ILE A 22 15.96 3.41 -15.06
CA ILE A 22 14.75 2.68 -15.48
C ILE A 22 13.83 3.53 -16.36
N GLU A 23 13.69 4.84 -16.10
CA GLU A 23 12.95 5.74 -16.98
C GLU A 23 13.63 5.87 -18.34
N ARG A 24 14.97 5.96 -18.38
CA ARG A 24 15.75 5.94 -19.62
C ARG A 24 15.55 4.65 -20.40
N PHE A 25 15.61 3.51 -19.71
CA PHE A 25 15.35 2.21 -20.30
C PHE A 25 13.94 2.11 -20.88
N ILE A 26 12.91 2.47 -20.10
CA ILE A 26 11.51 2.46 -20.54
C ILE A 26 11.32 3.37 -21.76
N PHE A 27 11.95 4.55 -21.75
CA PHE A 27 11.91 5.48 -22.86
C PHE A 27 12.53 4.89 -24.13
N GLN A 28 13.76 4.38 -24.06
CA GLN A 28 14.47 3.79 -25.20
C GLN A 28 13.72 2.58 -25.77
N GLN A 29 13.22 1.69 -24.92
CA GLN A 29 12.47 0.51 -25.34
C GLN A 29 11.09 0.88 -25.93
N SER A 30 10.45 1.92 -25.39
CA SER A 30 9.20 2.47 -25.93
C SER A 30 9.42 3.13 -27.29
N TRP A 31 10.55 3.82 -27.48
CA TRP A 31 10.97 4.40 -28.74
C TRP A 31 11.22 3.34 -29.82
N ALA A 32 11.73 2.17 -29.42
CA ALA A 32 11.88 1.01 -30.29
C ALA A 32 10.58 0.21 -30.52
N GLY A 33 9.44 0.65 -29.98
CA GLY A 33 8.11 0.05 -30.18
C GLY A 33 7.75 -1.10 -29.23
N ARG A 34 8.68 -1.56 -28.38
CA ARG A 34 8.51 -2.73 -27.50
C ARG A 34 7.51 -2.49 -26.38
N ASN A 35 6.72 -3.51 -26.01
CA ASN A 35 5.70 -3.43 -24.97
C ASN A 35 6.27 -3.75 -23.57
N TYR A 36 5.52 -3.43 -22.51
CA TYR A 36 6.02 -3.59 -21.13
C TYR A 36 6.30 -5.04 -20.72
N HIS A 37 5.66 -6.01 -21.39
CA HIS A 37 5.95 -7.41 -21.18
C HIS A 37 7.30 -7.81 -21.81
N GLU A 38 7.58 -7.33 -23.03
CA GLU A 38 8.87 -7.51 -23.69
C GLU A 38 10.00 -6.80 -22.93
N MET A 39 9.74 -5.61 -22.37
CA MET A 39 10.72 -4.90 -21.52
C MET A 39 11.05 -5.66 -20.24
N ALA A 40 10.07 -6.34 -19.64
CA ALA A 40 10.24 -7.13 -18.42
C ALA A 40 11.03 -8.42 -18.64
N GLN A 41 11.17 -8.90 -19.88
CA GLN A 41 12.02 -10.05 -20.19
C GLN A 41 13.50 -9.67 -20.28
N ASP A 42 13.77 -8.43 -20.68
CA ASP A 42 15.13 -7.90 -20.89
C ASP A 42 15.67 -7.13 -19.66
N CYS A 43 14.89 -7.01 -18.60
CA CYS A 43 15.33 -6.43 -17.33
C CYS A 43 14.78 -7.22 -16.13
N SER A 44 15.49 -7.20 -15.00
CA SER A 44 15.09 -7.92 -13.78
C SER A 44 13.86 -7.34 -13.06
N TYR A 45 13.10 -6.46 -13.71
CA TYR A 45 11.93 -5.79 -13.15
C TYR A 45 10.63 -6.40 -13.67
N GLY A 46 9.64 -6.57 -12.80
CA GLY A 46 8.32 -7.08 -13.19
C GLY A 46 7.56 -6.11 -14.10
N SER A 47 6.73 -6.66 -15.01
CA SER A 47 5.97 -5.88 -16.00
C SER A 47 5.01 -4.85 -15.38
N THR A 48 4.52 -5.10 -14.16
CA THR A 48 3.69 -4.18 -13.38
C THR A 48 4.47 -2.95 -12.93
N TYR A 49 5.70 -3.14 -12.42
CA TYR A 49 6.59 -2.06 -12.01
C TYR A 49 7.00 -1.18 -13.20
N ILE A 50 7.36 -1.80 -14.34
CA ILE A 50 7.70 -1.07 -15.59
C ILE A 50 6.50 -0.24 -16.07
N LYS A 51 5.28 -0.78 -15.96
CA LYS A 51 4.05 -0.08 -16.35
C LYS A 51 3.76 1.14 -15.47
N GLU A 52 3.99 1.03 -14.16
CA GLU A 52 3.81 2.16 -13.21
C GLU A 52 4.81 3.29 -13.50
N ILE A 53 6.10 2.97 -13.61
CA ILE A 53 7.15 3.95 -13.93
C ILE A 53 6.90 4.56 -15.32
N GLY A 54 6.54 3.74 -16.31
CA GLY A 54 6.21 4.22 -17.65
C GLY A 54 5.00 5.15 -17.67
N SER A 55 3.94 4.83 -16.92
CA SER A 55 2.76 5.70 -16.78
C SER A 55 3.14 7.07 -16.21
N GLN A 56 3.97 7.10 -15.17
CA GLN A 56 4.45 8.35 -14.58
C GLN A 56 5.29 9.16 -15.57
N LEU A 57 6.20 8.51 -16.30
CA LEU A 57 7.02 9.15 -17.32
C LEU A 57 6.18 9.81 -18.43
N TRP A 58 5.13 9.13 -18.91
CA TRP A 58 4.24 9.70 -19.93
C TRP A 58 3.40 10.86 -19.40
N GLN A 59 2.99 10.84 -18.14
CA GLN A 59 2.29 11.96 -17.51
C GLN A 59 3.20 13.17 -17.36
N ASP A 60 4.44 12.99 -16.91
CA ASP A 60 5.43 14.06 -16.77
C ASP A 60 5.72 14.71 -18.12
N LEU A 61 5.92 13.89 -19.17
CA LEU A 61 6.10 14.38 -20.53
C LEU A 61 4.84 15.09 -21.05
N SER A 62 3.64 14.57 -20.78
CA SER A 62 2.39 15.22 -21.19
C SER A 62 2.23 16.61 -20.55
N LYS A 63 2.62 16.75 -19.28
CA LYS A 63 2.58 18.02 -18.55
C LYS A 63 3.60 19.02 -19.10
N ALA A 64 4.84 18.58 -19.33
CA ALA A 64 5.90 19.44 -19.85
C ALA A 64 5.63 19.94 -21.27
N VAL A 65 5.02 19.10 -22.10
CA VAL A 65 4.76 19.36 -23.51
C VAL A 65 3.42 20.08 -23.72
N GLY A 66 2.50 20.01 -22.75
CA GLY A 66 1.16 20.58 -22.83
C GLY A 66 0.20 19.80 -23.73
N THR A 67 0.62 18.67 -24.29
CA THR A 67 -0.19 17.76 -25.09
C THR A 67 0.00 16.32 -24.62
N LYS A 68 -1.01 15.47 -24.81
CA LYS A 68 -0.98 14.09 -24.31
C LYS A 68 0.12 13.27 -25.00
N VAL A 69 1.17 12.94 -24.26
CA VAL A 69 2.24 12.01 -24.66
C VAL A 69 1.90 10.61 -24.17
N THR A 70 2.09 9.63 -25.04
CA THR A 70 1.89 8.21 -24.80
C THR A 70 2.98 7.44 -25.52
N LYS A 71 3.19 6.18 -25.14
CA LYS A 71 4.07 5.25 -25.86
C LYS A 71 3.86 5.27 -27.39
N LYS A 72 2.60 5.40 -27.86
CA LYS A 72 2.26 5.30 -29.28
C LYS A 72 2.43 6.58 -30.08
N ASN A 73 2.50 7.75 -29.46
CA ASN A 73 2.62 9.03 -30.17
C ASN A 73 3.91 9.79 -29.82
N LEU A 74 4.79 9.21 -29.00
CA LEU A 74 6.06 9.77 -28.59
C LEU A 74 6.92 10.25 -29.78
N HIS A 75 6.97 9.46 -30.86
CA HIS A 75 7.72 9.76 -32.07
C HIS A 75 7.10 10.89 -32.92
N LEU A 76 5.81 11.21 -32.71
CA LEU A 76 5.10 12.29 -33.41
C LEU A 76 5.22 13.60 -32.66
N VAL A 77 5.21 13.55 -31.32
CA VAL A 77 5.15 14.74 -30.48
C VAL A 77 6.53 15.39 -30.31
N LEU A 78 7.59 14.61 -30.06
CA LEU A 78 8.91 15.18 -29.76
C LEU A 78 9.58 15.96 -30.92
N PRO A 79 9.47 15.56 -32.20
CA PRO A 79 10.06 16.33 -33.30
C PRO A 79 9.49 17.75 -33.45
N TYR A 80 8.27 18.00 -32.96
CA TYR A 80 7.59 19.30 -33.04
C TYR A 80 8.28 20.38 -32.17
N TYR A 81 8.94 19.96 -31.08
CA TYR A 81 9.59 20.86 -30.12
C TYR A 81 11.06 21.15 -30.47
N ARG A 82 11.55 20.65 -31.60
CA ARG A 82 12.90 20.95 -32.13
C ARG A 82 13.05 22.40 -32.60
N GLY A 83 11.95 23.09 -32.92
CA GLY A 83 11.95 24.44 -33.50
C GLY A 83 12.15 25.59 -32.51
N LEU A 84 12.07 25.34 -31.19
CA LEU A 84 12.07 26.41 -30.17
C LEU A 84 13.45 26.66 -29.52
N SER A 85 14.47 25.87 -29.84
CA SER A 85 15.79 25.95 -29.17
C SER A 85 16.94 26.41 -30.08
N GLN A 86 16.67 26.95 -31.27
CA GLN A 86 17.71 27.49 -32.15
C GLN A 86 17.59 29.01 -32.33
N THR A 87 18.13 29.75 -31.37
CA THR A 87 18.65 31.10 -31.61
C THR A 87 19.97 31.31 -30.86
N SER A 88 20.98 31.73 -31.62
CA SER A 88 22.32 32.25 -31.27
C SER A 88 23.47 31.27 -30.91
N ALA A 89 24.29 31.06 -31.95
CA ALA A 89 25.67 30.54 -32.09
C ALA A 89 26.75 31.45 -31.41
N PRO A 90 28.11 31.28 -31.53
CA PRO A 90 28.89 30.49 -32.52
C PRO A 90 30.10 29.64 -31.99
N ILE A 91 30.38 28.48 -32.60
CA ILE A 91 31.46 28.14 -33.57
C ILE A 91 32.91 28.39 -33.08
N VAL A 92 33.67 27.31 -32.85
CA VAL A 92 35.04 27.12 -33.37
C VAL A 92 35.21 25.65 -33.82
N ASP A 93 35.78 25.55 -35.02
CA ASP A 93 36.04 24.40 -35.87
C ASP A 93 37.34 23.66 -35.48
N THR A 94 37.39 22.35 -35.70
CA THR A 94 38.37 21.65 -36.57
C THR A 94 38.56 20.18 -36.17
N GLY A 95 38.62 19.30 -37.18
CA GLY A 95 39.41 18.08 -37.12
C GLY A 95 38.68 16.75 -37.33
N ARG A 96 38.53 16.37 -38.60
CA ARG A 96 38.19 15.03 -39.09
C ARG A 96 39.23 14.00 -38.63
N GLU A 97 38.81 12.75 -38.38
CA GLU A 97 39.31 11.58 -39.10
C GLU A 97 38.54 10.27 -38.79
N ARG A 98 38.77 9.30 -39.68
CA ARG A 98 37.94 8.17 -40.07
C ARG A 98 38.43 6.84 -39.48
N ASP A 99 37.50 5.90 -39.44
CA ASP A 99 37.66 4.45 -39.67
C ASP A 99 38.09 3.48 -38.56
N ASN A 100 37.38 2.35 -38.64
CA ASN A 100 37.69 0.96 -38.30
C ASN A 100 37.42 0.40 -36.89
N ARG A 101 36.27 -0.28 -36.84
CA ARG A 101 35.99 -1.50 -36.07
C ARG A 101 36.92 -2.63 -36.51
N THR A 102 37.63 -3.26 -35.56
CA THR A 102 37.55 -4.72 -35.32
C THR A 102 38.19 -5.08 -33.98
N SER A 103 37.37 -5.67 -33.11
CA SER A 103 37.62 -6.84 -32.26
C SER A 103 39.01 -7.06 -31.65
N THR A 104 39.13 -6.91 -30.33
CA THR A 104 39.66 -7.97 -29.43
C THR A 104 39.17 -7.75 -28.00
N SER A 105 38.57 -8.80 -27.47
CA SER A 105 38.12 -9.03 -26.10
C SER A 105 39.25 -9.00 -25.07
N SER A 106 39.02 -8.42 -23.89
CA SER A 106 39.23 -9.11 -22.61
C SER A 106 38.88 -8.25 -21.38
N SER A 107 37.89 -8.77 -20.64
CA SER A 107 37.72 -8.73 -19.17
C SER A 107 37.70 -7.39 -18.45
N VAL A 108 36.48 -6.85 -18.27
CA VAL A 108 36.18 -6.08 -17.05
C VAL A 108 35.41 -7.02 -16.11
N SER A 109 36.07 -7.34 -15.01
CA SER A 109 35.57 -8.14 -13.90
C SER A 109 34.21 -7.61 -13.44
N LEU A 110 33.18 -8.45 -13.59
CA LEU A 110 31.89 -8.24 -12.95
C LEU A 110 32.09 -8.26 -11.43
N LEU A 111 31.58 -7.23 -10.77
CA LEU A 111 31.50 -7.14 -9.31
C LEU A 111 30.73 -8.35 -8.74
N PRO A 112 31.02 -8.76 -7.49
CA PRO A 112 30.48 -9.99 -6.93
C PRO A 112 28.95 -9.94 -6.86
N SER A 113 28.34 -11.01 -7.36
CA SER A 113 26.93 -11.35 -7.20
C SER A 113 26.46 -11.10 -5.77
N SER A 114 25.42 -10.28 -5.62
CA SER A 114 24.63 -10.12 -4.40
C SER A 114 24.18 -11.48 -3.86
N ALA A 115 24.15 -11.62 -2.54
CA ALA A 115 23.61 -12.79 -1.85
C ALA A 115 22.22 -13.16 -2.41
N PRO A 116 21.96 -14.45 -2.69
CA PRO A 116 20.65 -14.89 -3.15
C PRO A 116 19.59 -14.67 -2.05
N GLY A 117 18.45 -14.09 -2.42
CA GLY A 117 17.17 -14.36 -1.75
C GLY A 117 16.55 -13.30 -0.83
N LEU A 118 17.06 -12.06 -0.73
CA LEU A 118 16.39 -11.03 0.07
C LEU A 118 15.36 -10.24 -0.75
N GLU A 119 14.07 -10.55 -0.57
CA GLU A 119 12.98 -9.80 -1.21
C GLU A 119 12.84 -8.39 -0.62
N PHE A 120 12.59 -7.42 -1.49
CA PHE A 120 12.30 -6.05 -1.07
C PHE A 120 10.95 -6.02 -0.31
N PRO A 121 10.85 -5.33 0.84
CA PRO A 121 9.68 -5.39 1.71
C PRO A 121 8.51 -4.53 1.20
N SER A 122 7.98 -4.82 0.00
CA SER A 122 6.89 -4.07 -0.64
C SER A 122 5.49 -4.62 -0.37
N GLY A 123 5.36 -5.88 0.03
CA GLY A 123 4.07 -6.58 0.08
C GLY A 123 3.89 -7.50 1.29
N PRO A 124 2.76 -8.22 1.34
CA PRO A 124 2.53 -9.27 2.32
C PRO A 124 3.62 -10.35 2.24
N LEU A 125 3.96 -10.94 3.38
CA LEU A 125 4.97 -11.99 3.45
C LEU A 125 4.38 -13.33 3.02
N ALA A 126 5.08 -14.04 2.12
CA ALA A 126 4.80 -15.43 1.78
C ALA A 126 4.69 -16.31 3.03
N LEU A 127 3.92 -17.40 2.98
CA LEU A 127 3.60 -18.24 4.14
C LEU A 127 4.85 -18.82 4.82
N ASP A 128 5.81 -19.26 4.01
CA ASP A 128 7.09 -19.84 4.39
C ASP A 128 8.20 -18.80 4.65
N SER A 129 7.88 -17.50 4.49
CA SER A 129 8.87 -16.44 4.71
C SER A 129 9.45 -16.49 6.13
N PRO A 130 10.79 -16.56 6.28
CA PRO A 130 11.45 -16.56 7.57
C PRO A 130 11.38 -15.19 8.25
N LEU A 131 10.84 -14.15 7.60
CA LEU A 131 10.75 -12.80 8.13
C LEU A 131 9.46 -12.54 8.94
N TYR A 132 8.52 -13.50 9.00
CA TYR A 132 7.29 -13.30 9.77
C TYR A 132 7.50 -13.42 11.29
N ILE A 133 7.31 -12.32 12.00
CA ILE A 133 7.38 -12.29 13.45
C ILE A 133 6.03 -12.63 14.09
N PRO A 134 5.95 -13.67 14.94
CA PRO A 134 4.75 -14.01 15.70
C PRO A 134 4.30 -12.87 16.63
N ARG A 135 3.00 -12.76 16.85
CA ARG A 135 2.39 -11.67 17.62
C ARG A 135 1.47 -12.20 18.74
N PRO A 136 1.96 -13.06 19.64
CA PRO A 136 1.12 -13.58 20.72
C PRO A 136 0.54 -12.44 21.58
N PRO A 137 -0.72 -12.53 22.02
CA PRO A 137 -1.64 -13.67 21.85
C PRO A 137 -2.56 -13.55 20.61
N ILE A 138 -2.23 -12.73 19.61
CA ILE A 138 -3.15 -12.35 18.52
C ILE A 138 -3.48 -13.54 17.63
N GLU A 139 -2.49 -14.33 17.21
CA GLU A 139 -2.71 -15.53 16.43
C GLU A 139 -3.59 -16.54 17.17
N GLU A 140 -3.31 -16.78 18.45
CA GLU A 140 -4.05 -17.75 19.27
C GLU A 140 -5.51 -17.33 19.46
N LEU A 141 -5.75 -16.05 19.77
CA LEU A 141 -7.10 -15.50 19.90
C LEU A 141 -7.86 -15.55 18.57
N ALA A 142 -7.20 -15.24 17.46
CA ALA A 142 -7.82 -15.28 16.13
C ALA A 142 -8.25 -16.70 15.75
N LEU A 143 -7.37 -17.70 15.94
CA LEU A 143 -7.68 -19.10 15.65
C LEU A 143 -8.81 -19.63 16.54
N ALA A 144 -8.74 -19.35 17.85
CA ALA A 144 -9.76 -19.76 18.81
C ALA A 144 -11.14 -19.19 18.46
N GLU A 145 -11.20 -17.92 18.02
CA GLU A 145 -12.43 -17.29 17.56
C GLU A 145 -12.94 -17.95 16.26
N ILE A 146 -12.09 -18.11 15.23
CA ILE A 146 -12.50 -18.70 13.94
C ILE A 146 -13.08 -20.12 14.12
N GLN A 147 -12.63 -20.87 15.12
CA GLN A 147 -13.16 -22.19 15.40
C GLN A 147 -14.61 -22.17 15.92
N GLN A 148 -15.07 -21.07 16.54
CA GLN A 148 -16.43 -20.96 17.08
C GLN A 148 -17.51 -20.96 15.99
N PRO A 149 -18.63 -21.69 16.15
CA PRO A 149 -19.77 -21.64 15.22
C PRO A 149 -20.27 -20.23 14.93
N GLY A 150 -20.30 -19.84 13.65
CA GLY A 150 -20.79 -18.52 13.25
C GLY A 150 -19.87 -17.34 13.57
N ALA A 151 -18.59 -17.58 13.87
CA ALA A 151 -17.68 -16.53 14.33
C ALA A 151 -17.58 -15.31 13.39
N ALA A 152 -17.36 -14.15 14.00
CA ALA A 152 -16.93 -12.94 13.32
C ALA A 152 -15.63 -12.43 13.96
N LEU A 153 -14.62 -12.23 13.13
CA LEU A 153 -13.32 -11.72 13.54
C LEU A 153 -13.00 -10.46 12.74
N ARG A 154 -12.57 -9.40 13.42
CA ARG A 154 -12.15 -8.15 12.80
C ARG A 154 -10.68 -7.89 13.12
N ILE A 155 -9.85 -7.81 12.10
CA ILE A 155 -8.43 -7.45 12.21
C ILE A 155 -8.28 -6.00 11.74
N ARG A 156 -7.80 -5.12 12.62
CA ARG A 156 -7.63 -3.70 12.33
C ARG A 156 -6.24 -3.21 12.69
N ALA A 157 -5.68 -2.35 11.85
CA ALA A 157 -4.43 -1.64 12.07
C ALA A 157 -4.20 -0.63 10.93
N PRO A 158 -3.32 0.36 11.10
CA PRO A 158 -2.80 1.15 9.99
C PRO A 158 -2.27 0.31 8.83
N LYS A 159 -2.10 0.91 7.65
CA LYS A 159 -1.50 0.24 6.49
C LYS A 159 -0.11 -0.27 6.84
N LYS A 160 0.36 -1.29 6.12
CA LYS A 160 1.73 -1.82 6.26
C LYS A 160 2.08 -2.37 7.67
N MET A 161 1.07 -2.63 8.51
CA MET A 161 1.22 -3.27 9.84
C MET A 161 1.21 -4.81 9.80
N GLY A 162 1.08 -5.46 8.64
CA GLY A 162 1.11 -6.92 8.51
C GLY A 162 -0.24 -7.65 8.63
N LYS A 163 -1.36 -6.94 8.42
CA LYS A 163 -2.72 -7.52 8.44
C LYS A 163 -2.89 -8.66 7.44
N SER A 164 -2.53 -8.45 6.18
CA SER A 164 -2.64 -9.47 5.13
C SER A 164 -1.75 -10.67 5.43
N SER A 165 -0.50 -10.44 5.88
CA SER A 165 0.43 -11.52 6.26
C SER A 165 -0.10 -12.40 7.39
N LEU A 166 -0.78 -11.80 8.38
CA LEU A 166 -1.47 -12.52 9.45
C LEU A 166 -2.67 -13.29 8.89
N LEU A 167 -3.52 -12.64 8.09
CA LEU A 167 -4.71 -13.25 7.52
C LEU A 167 -4.39 -14.49 6.67
N THR A 168 -3.41 -14.41 5.77
CA THR A 168 -2.99 -15.56 4.95
C THR A 168 -2.52 -16.73 5.82
N ARG A 169 -1.81 -16.47 6.92
CA ARG A 169 -1.34 -17.51 7.86
C ARG A 169 -2.48 -18.16 8.63
N LEU A 170 -3.44 -17.37 9.12
CA LEU A 170 -4.64 -17.89 9.78
C LEU A 170 -5.42 -18.80 8.83
N LEU A 171 -5.57 -18.39 7.56
CA LEU A 171 -6.25 -19.20 6.55
C LEU A 171 -5.49 -20.49 6.23
N ALA A 172 -4.16 -20.43 6.08
CA ALA A 172 -3.35 -21.63 5.85
C ALA A 172 -3.49 -22.64 7.00
N GLN A 173 -3.45 -22.15 8.25
CA GLN A 173 -3.62 -23.00 9.43
C GLN A 173 -5.04 -23.58 9.53
N ILE A 174 -6.09 -22.79 9.31
CA ILE A 174 -7.47 -23.29 9.44
C ILE A 174 -7.85 -24.25 8.30
N THR A 175 -7.25 -24.08 7.12
CA THR A 175 -7.42 -25.03 6.00
C THR A 175 -6.94 -26.42 6.38
N GLN A 176 -5.82 -26.52 7.13
CA GLN A 176 -5.33 -27.80 7.66
C GLN A 176 -6.30 -28.46 8.66
N HIS A 177 -7.21 -27.69 9.26
CA HIS A 177 -8.26 -28.18 10.15
C HIS A 177 -9.55 -28.58 9.41
N GLY A 178 -9.52 -28.68 8.07
CA GLY A 178 -10.64 -29.13 7.24
C GLY A 178 -11.67 -28.04 6.90
N TYR A 179 -11.37 -26.77 7.17
CA TYR A 179 -12.23 -25.65 6.78
C TYR A 179 -12.02 -25.32 5.30
N ARG A 180 -13.10 -24.91 4.62
CA ARG A 180 -13.01 -24.31 3.28
C ARG A 180 -12.75 -22.81 3.44
N THR A 181 -11.66 -22.30 2.88
CA THR A 181 -11.29 -20.89 3.01
C THR A 181 -11.52 -20.14 1.71
N ILE A 182 -12.07 -18.94 1.81
CA ILE A 182 -12.25 -17.99 0.73
C ILE A 182 -11.51 -16.72 1.13
N TYR A 183 -10.66 -16.22 0.25
CA TYR A 183 -9.92 -14.98 0.43
C TYR A 183 -10.31 -14.00 -0.67
N ILE A 184 -10.95 -12.89 -0.29
CA ILE A 184 -11.32 -11.81 -1.22
C ILE A 184 -10.55 -10.56 -0.84
N ASP A 185 -9.67 -10.13 -1.72
CA ASP A 185 -8.99 -8.84 -1.60
C ASP A 185 -9.73 -7.79 -2.41
N PHE A 186 -10.26 -6.76 -1.75
CA PHE A 186 -10.98 -5.70 -2.45
C PHE A 186 -10.07 -4.86 -3.34
N GLN A 187 -8.73 -4.98 -3.26
CA GLN A 187 -7.82 -4.37 -4.24
C GLN A 187 -7.93 -5.00 -5.64
N GLU A 188 -8.42 -6.24 -5.76
CA GLU A 188 -8.60 -6.90 -7.07
C GLU A 188 -9.83 -6.38 -7.83
N ALA A 189 -10.78 -5.75 -7.13
CA ALA A 189 -11.99 -5.23 -7.77
C ALA A 189 -11.67 -4.06 -8.72
N GLU A 190 -12.27 -4.05 -9.90
CA GLU A 190 -12.24 -2.87 -10.77
C GLU A 190 -13.06 -1.73 -10.16
N GLU A 191 -12.68 -0.47 -10.45
CA GLU A 191 -13.36 0.70 -9.91
C GLU A 191 -14.85 0.75 -10.30
N ASN A 192 -15.16 0.29 -11.51
CA ASN A 192 -16.53 0.20 -12.03
C ASN A 192 -17.45 -0.73 -11.22
N LEU A 193 -16.89 -1.66 -10.41
CA LEU A 193 -17.69 -2.55 -9.57
C LEU A 193 -18.29 -1.81 -8.38
N PHE A 194 -17.65 -0.72 -7.95
CA PHE A 194 -18.13 0.16 -6.90
C PHE A 194 -19.11 1.24 -7.39
N SER A 195 -19.62 1.11 -8.62
CA SER A 195 -20.70 1.96 -9.14
C SER A 195 -22.08 1.56 -8.62
N SER A 196 -22.27 0.31 -8.19
CA SER A 196 -23.53 -0.16 -7.60
C SER A 196 -23.32 -1.38 -6.70
N LEU A 197 -24.15 -1.50 -5.67
CA LEU A 197 -24.14 -2.66 -4.79
C LEU A 197 -24.42 -3.97 -5.56
N HIS A 198 -25.29 -3.92 -6.57
CA HIS A 198 -25.61 -5.08 -7.41
C HIS A 198 -24.35 -5.66 -8.07
N ARG A 199 -23.54 -4.83 -8.75
CA ARG A 199 -22.31 -5.27 -9.42
C ARG A 199 -21.30 -5.83 -8.43
N LEU A 200 -21.11 -5.15 -7.31
CA LEU A 200 -20.21 -5.60 -6.25
C LEU A 200 -20.62 -6.97 -5.71
N LEU A 201 -21.90 -7.16 -5.37
CA LEU A 201 -22.38 -8.41 -4.78
C LEU A 201 -22.35 -9.58 -5.77
N ARG A 202 -22.58 -9.32 -7.07
CA ARG A 202 -22.41 -10.35 -8.10
C ARG A 202 -20.95 -10.73 -8.30
N TRP A 203 -20.04 -9.76 -8.37
CA TRP A 203 -18.60 -10.05 -8.40
C TRP A 203 -18.16 -10.83 -7.16
N PHE A 204 -18.63 -10.43 -5.98
CA PHE A 204 -18.36 -11.09 -4.72
C PHE A 204 -18.84 -12.56 -4.72
N CYS A 205 -20.09 -12.83 -5.08
CA CYS A 205 -20.64 -14.18 -5.16
C CYS A 205 -19.93 -15.05 -6.22
N LEU A 206 -19.53 -14.45 -7.34
CA LEU A 206 -18.76 -15.14 -8.38
C LEU A 206 -17.40 -15.61 -7.84
N ASN A 207 -16.68 -14.76 -7.11
CA ASN A 207 -15.39 -15.12 -6.50
C ASN A 207 -15.56 -16.20 -5.42
N VAL A 208 -16.56 -16.07 -4.55
CA VAL A 208 -16.91 -17.08 -3.54
C VAL A 208 -17.13 -18.45 -4.20
N SER A 209 -17.91 -18.49 -5.26
CA SER A 209 -18.26 -19.75 -5.95
C SER A 209 -17.03 -20.40 -6.58
N ARG A 210 -16.21 -19.60 -7.26
CA ARG A 210 -14.98 -20.09 -7.91
C ARG A 210 -13.98 -20.64 -6.90
N GLN A 211 -13.76 -19.96 -5.78
CA GLN A 211 -12.83 -20.41 -4.74
C GLN A 211 -13.33 -21.64 -3.98
N LEU A 212 -14.65 -21.86 -3.93
CA LEU A 212 -15.25 -23.07 -3.40
C LEU A 212 -15.39 -24.19 -4.44
N GLU A 213 -14.88 -24.01 -5.66
CA GLU A 213 -15.01 -24.96 -6.77
C GLU A 213 -16.47 -25.27 -7.16
N LEU A 214 -17.38 -24.31 -6.91
CA LEU A 214 -18.79 -24.38 -7.27
C LEU A 214 -19.04 -23.70 -8.63
N SER A 215 -19.99 -24.23 -9.40
CA SER A 215 -20.45 -23.56 -10.62
C SER A 215 -21.20 -22.27 -10.27
N PRO A 216 -20.80 -21.09 -10.77
CA PRO A 216 -21.46 -19.84 -10.41
C PRO A 216 -22.85 -19.74 -11.04
N ARG A 217 -23.90 -20.05 -10.27
CA ARG A 217 -25.31 -20.04 -10.72
C ARG A 217 -26.04 -18.76 -10.35
N LEU A 218 -25.39 -17.61 -10.44
CA LEU A 218 -25.94 -16.38 -9.87
C LEU A 218 -27.31 -16.03 -10.47
N ASP A 219 -27.51 -16.21 -11.77
CA ASP A 219 -28.77 -15.84 -12.46
C ASP A 219 -29.99 -16.64 -11.97
N ASP A 220 -29.79 -17.86 -11.48
CA ASP A 220 -30.87 -18.69 -10.93
C ASP A 220 -31.38 -18.18 -9.57
N TYR A 221 -30.55 -17.40 -8.86
CA TYR A 221 -30.83 -16.91 -7.50
C TYR A 221 -30.88 -15.37 -7.42
N TRP A 222 -30.75 -14.67 -8.56
CA TRP A 222 -30.71 -13.22 -8.58
C TRP A 222 -32.01 -12.61 -9.12
N ASP A 223 -32.83 -12.13 -8.20
CA ASP A 223 -34.05 -11.38 -8.52
C ASP A 223 -33.83 -9.88 -8.23
N GLU A 224 -34.07 -9.04 -9.24
CA GLU A 224 -33.95 -7.58 -9.11
C GLU A 224 -35.08 -6.97 -8.27
N GLY A 225 -36.27 -7.60 -8.25
CA GLY A 225 -37.46 -7.12 -7.54
C GLY A 225 -37.34 -7.18 -6.01
N ILE A 226 -36.56 -8.14 -5.48
CA ILE A 226 -36.32 -8.29 -4.02
C ILE A 226 -35.06 -7.55 -3.54
N GLY A 227 -34.23 -7.08 -4.47
CA GLY A 227 -33.01 -6.32 -4.19
C GLY A 227 -31.77 -7.19 -3.90
N SER A 228 -30.60 -6.65 -4.26
CA SER A 228 -29.33 -7.41 -4.30
C SER A 228 -28.87 -7.99 -2.96
N LYS A 229 -29.19 -7.36 -1.82
CA LYS A 229 -28.83 -7.90 -0.49
C LYS A 229 -29.59 -9.20 -0.20
N VAL A 230 -30.86 -9.26 -0.57
CA VAL A 230 -31.71 -10.43 -0.37
C VAL A 230 -31.30 -11.53 -1.33
N SER A 231 -31.08 -11.20 -2.60
CA SER A 231 -30.57 -12.15 -3.61
C SER A 231 -29.22 -12.77 -3.21
N CYS A 232 -28.29 -11.95 -2.70
CA CYS A 232 -27.01 -12.43 -2.16
C CYS A 232 -27.21 -13.38 -0.96
N LYS A 233 -28.12 -13.05 -0.03
CA LYS A 233 -28.47 -13.94 1.09
C LYS A 233 -29.01 -15.28 0.56
N VAL A 234 -29.97 -15.25 -0.35
CA VAL A 234 -30.59 -16.45 -0.93
C VAL A 234 -29.55 -17.30 -1.65
N TYR A 235 -28.62 -16.68 -2.38
CA TYR A 235 -27.51 -17.38 -3.01
C TYR A 235 -26.64 -18.13 -1.99
N PHE A 236 -26.27 -17.48 -0.88
CA PHE A 236 -25.50 -18.15 0.16
C PHE A 236 -26.30 -19.27 0.85
N ASP A 237 -27.55 -18.98 1.21
CA ASP A 237 -28.40 -19.87 1.99
C ASP A 237 -28.88 -21.11 1.22
N ALA A 238 -29.39 -20.90 0.00
CA ALA A 238 -30.02 -21.93 -0.81
C ALA A 238 -29.06 -22.65 -1.74
N TYR A 239 -27.89 -22.07 -2.03
CA TYR A 239 -26.89 -22.66 -2.92
C TYR A 239 -25.59 -22.98 -2.16
N VAL A 240 -24.82 -21.96 -1.77
CA VAL A 240 -23.44 -22.15 -1.27
C VAL A 240 -23.38 -23.03 0.00
N LEU A 241 -24.12 -22.67 1.06
CA LEU A 241 -24.06 -23.35 2.36
C LEU A 241 -24.66 -24.77 2.36
N ARG A 242 -25.47 -25.11 1.34
CA ARG A 242 -26.06 -26.44 1.16
C ARG A 242 -25.16 -27.40 0.39
N GLN A 243 -24.23 -26.90 -0.41
CA GLN A 243 -23.30 -27.76 -1.16
C GLN A 243 -22.03 -28.12 -0.40
N ILE A 244 -21.75 -27.41 0.70
CA ILE A 244 -20.54 -27.60 1.48
C ILE A 244 -20.90 -28.12 2.88
N ASP A 245 -20.42 -29.32 3.20
CA ASP A 245 -20.60 -29.94 4.53
C ASP A 245 -19.52 -29.56 5.55
N ALA A 246 -18.51 -28.79 5.13
CA ALA A 246 -17.47 -28.24 5.98
C ALA A 246 -17.77 -26.78 6.41
N PRO A 247 -17.21 -26.30 7.52
CA PRO A 247 -17.23 -24.88 7.84
C PRO A 247 -16.48 -24.05 6.76
N ILE A 248 -17.00 -22.86 6.48
CA ILE A 248 -16.46 -21.95 5.46
C ILE A 248 -15.93 -20.70 6.15
N VAL A 249 -14.65 -20.38 5.95
CA VAL A 249 -14.07 -19.10 6.37
C VAL A 249 -14.07 -18.14 5.20
N LEU A 250 -14.84 -17.07 5.29
CA LEU A 250 -14.85 -15.96 4.36
C LEU A 250 -13.97 -14.84 4.91
N ALA A 251 -12.76 -14.74 4.38
CA ALA A 251 -11.81 -13.68 4.67
C ALA A 251 -11.91 -12.54 3.65
N LEU A 252 -12.18 -11.34 4.15
CA LEU A 252 -12.30 -10.11 3.39
C LEU A 252 -11.13 -9.21 3.74
N ASN A 253 -10.22 -9.00 2.79
CA ASN A 253 -9.06 -8.14 2.95
C ASN A 253 -9.28 -6.77 2.27
N GLU A 254 -8.64 -5.74 2.82
CA GLU A 254 -8.69 -4.37 2.30
C GLU A 254 -10.11 -3.82 2.09
N VAL A 255 -11.04 -4.21 2.96
CA VAL A 255 -12.45 -3.75 2.93
C VAL A 255 -12.56 -2.22 3.03
N ASN A 256 -11.52 -1.56 3.53
CA ASN A 256 -11.38 -0.11 3.51
C ASN A 256 -11.57 0.53 2.13
N ARG A 257 -11.28 -0.17 1.03
CA ARG A 257 -11.53 0.36 -0.32
C ARG A 257 -13.01 0.63 -0.59
N ILE A 258 -13.91 -0.13 0.02
CA ILE A 258 -15.35 0.09 -0.11
C ILE A 258 -15.78 1.38 0.62
N PHE A 259 -15.03 1.82 1.64
CA PHE A 259 -15.41 2.97 2.47
C PHE A 259 -15.40 4.30 1.69
N GLU A 260 -14.63 4.37 0.61
CA GLU A 260 -14.64 5.48 -0.35
C GLU A 260 -16.02 5.63 -1.02
N TYR A 261 -16.82 4.56 -1.05
CA TYR A 261 -18.16 4.49 -1.65
C TYR A 261 -19.23 4.32 -0.57
N SER A 262 -19.49 5.40 0.17
CA SER A 262 -20.30 5.40 1.41
C SER A 262 -21.64 4.62 1.33
N PRO A 263 -22.50 4.76 0.29
CA PRO A 263 -23.73 3.99 0.18
C PRO A 263 -23.48 2.47 0.10
N ILE A 264 -22.47 2.07 -0.68
CA ILE A 264 -22.10 0.66 -0.88
C ILE A 264 -21.51 0.09 0.40
N ALA A 265 -20.62 0.82 1.07
CA ALA A 265 -20.05 0.40 2.35
C ALA A 265 -21.13 0.13 3.40
N ARG A 266 -22.09 1.04 3.54
CA ARG A 266 -23.21 0.90 4.48
C ARG A 266 -24.02 -0.37 4.21
N ASP A 267 -24.40 -0.60 2.97
CA ASP A 267 -25.23 -1.75 2.61
C ASP A 267 -24.48 -3.09 2.65
N PHE A 268 -23.22 -3.11 2.20
CA PHE A 268 -22.38 -4.30 2.22
C PHE A 268 -22.05 -4.75 3.66
N LEU A 269 -21.60 -3.83 4.52
CA LEU A 269 -21.25 -4.15 5.90
C LEU A 269 -22.48 -4.50 6.74
N SER A 270 -23.62 -3.85 6.52
CA SER A 270 -24.87 -4.20 7.21
C SER A 270 -25.37 -5.60 6.80
N MET A 271 -25.18 -6.00 5.55
CA MET A 271 -25.45 -7.36 5.08
C MET A 271 -24.58 -8.39 5.81
N LEU A 272 -23.27 -8.16 5.92
CA LEU A 272 -22.37 -9.07 6.65
C LEU A 272 -22.76 -9.21 8.12
N ARG A 273 -23.13 -8.11 8.77
CA ARG A 273 -23.62 -8.14 10.16
C ARG A 273 -24.90 -8.97 10.27
N PHE A 274 -25.85 -8.76 9.35
CA PHE A 274 -27.08 -9.53 9.32
C PHE A 274 -26.78 -11.03 9.18
N TRP A 275 -25.86 -11.43 8.30
CA TRP A 275 -25.43 -12.83 8.16
C TRP A 275 -24.86 -13.41 9.44
N HIS A 276 -24.02 -12.66 10.17
CA HIS A 276 -23.55 -13.09 11.48
C HIS A 276 -24.70 -13.23 12.49
N GLU A 277 -25.70 -12.34 12.49
CA GLU A 277 -26.87 -12.45 13.36
C GLU A 277 -27.72 -13.69 13.04
N GLN A 278 -27.81 -14.11 11.77
CA GLN A 278 -28.53 -15.33 11.36
C GLN A 278 -27.94 -16.61 11.97
N THR A 279 -26.64 -16.63 12.31
CA THR A 279 -26.00 -17.80 12.96
C THR A 279 -26.65 -18.19 14.30
N LYS A 280 -27.33 -17.25 14.95
CA LYS A 280 -28.06 -17.50 16.20
C LYS A 280 -29.34 -18.31 15.98
N GLN A 281 -29.96 -18.16 14.81
CA GLN A 281 -31.28 -18.73 14.48
C GLN A 281 -31.18 -19.94 13.55
N ASP A 282 -30.23 -19.93 12.62
CA ASP A 282 -30.10 -20.95 11.58
C ASP A 282 -28.75 -21.68 11.67
N SER A 283 -28.81 -23.00 11.84
CA SER A 283 -27.64 -23.88 11.89
C SER A 283 -26.81 -23.88 10.61
N SER A 284 -27.42 -23.61 9.45
CA SER A 284 -26.72 -23.54 8.16
C SER A 284 -25.75 -22.37 8.15
N TRP A 285 -26.19 -21.21 8.67
CA TRP A 285 -25.36 -20.02 8.79
C TRP A 285 -24.23 -20.19 9.80
N ARG A 286 -24.40 -21.08 10.81
CA ARG A 286 -23.29 -21.46 11.72
C ARG A 286 -22.13 -22.16 11.01
N LYS A 287 -22.23 -22.55 9.74
CA LYS A 287 -21.07 -23.02 8.95
C LYS A 287 -20.17 -21.87 8.50
N LEU A 288 -20.70 -20.66 8.34
CA LEU A 288 -19.93 -19.50 7.89
C LEU A 288 -19.11 -18.89 9.04
N ARG A 289 -17.86 -18.50 8.77
CA ARG A 289 -17.00 -17.68 9.63
C ARG A 289 -16.62 -16.43 8.85
N LEU A 290 -16.80 -15.26 9.44
CA LEU A 290 -16.46 -13.99 8.81
C LEU A 290 -15.14 -13.49 9.39
N VAL A 291 -14.15 -13.23 8.54
CA VAL A 291 -12.90 -12.57 8.94
C VAL A 291 -12.73 -11.30 8.11
N VAL A 292 -12.71 -10.13 8.75
CA VAL A 292 -12.64 -8.83 8.08
C VAL A 292 -11.37 -8.11 8.48
N ALA A 293 -10.45 -7.94 7.52
CA ALA A 293 -9.25 -7.13 7.67
C ALA A 293 -9.44 -5.77 6.98
N HIS A 294 -9.20 -4.67 7.72
CA HIS A 294 -9.29 -3.32 7.16
C HIS A 294 -8.23 -2.39 7.76
N SER A 295 -7.81 -1.42 6.95
CA SER A 295 -6.93 -0.34 7.36
C SER A 295 -7.70 0.76 8.10
N THR A 296 -7.15 1.24 9.23
CA THR A 296 -7.78 2.27 10.07
C THR A 296 -7.60 3.71 9.54
N GLU A 297 -6.76 3.88 8.53
CA GLU A 297 -6.52 5.16 7.85
C GLU A 297 -7.67 5.59 6.93
N ALA A 298 -8.46 4.65 6.41
CA ALA A 298 -9.50 4.97 5.44
C ALA A 298 -10.67 5.68 6.14
N TYR A 299 -10.76 6.99 5.88
CA TYR A 299 -11.79 7.85 6.44
C TYR A 299 -13.16 7.53 5.85
N ALA A 300 -13.90 6.62 6.49
CA ALA A 300 -15.35 6.64 6.34
C ALA A 300 -15.89 7.91 7.03
N PRO A 301 -16.79 8.69 6.39
CA PRO A 301 -17.43 9.83 7.04
C PRO A 301 -18.02 9.42 8.39
N LEU A 302 -17.78 10.25 9.39
CA LEU A 302 -18.03 10.14 10.83
C LEU A 302 -19.46 9.74 11.26
N THR A 303 -20.04 8.67 10.74
CA THR A 303 -21.07 7.88 11.45
C THR A 303 -20.34 6.89 12.38
N LEU A 304 -19.43 7.44 13.18
CA LEU A 304 -18.25 6.77 13.77
C LEU A 304 -18.52 5.97 15.05
N ASN A 305 -19.79 5.77 15.44
CA ASN A 305 -20.17 4.82 16.49
C ASN A 305 -20.93 3.60 15.96
N GLN A 306 -21.14 3.50 14.64
CA GLN A 306 -21.82 2.38 14.02
C GLN A 306 -21.06 1.95 12.78
N SER A 307 -19.85 1.41 12.96
CA SER A 307 -19.36 0.47 11.94
C SER A 307 -20.50 -0.54 11.76
N PRO A 308 -21.09 -0.68 10.56
CA PRO A 308 -22.24 -1.55 10.38
C PRO A 308 -21.87 -3.01 10.69
N PHE A 309 -20.56 -3.30 10.79
CA PHE A 309 -19.98 -4.56 11.23
C PHE A 309 -19.26 -4.42 12.60
N ASN A 310 -19.99 -4.00 13.63
CA ASN A 310 -19.58 -4.07 15.04
C ASN A 310 -20.00 -5.41 15.66
N VAL A 311 -19.60 -6.52 15.05
CA VAL A 311 -19.90 -7.87 15.54
C VAL A 311 -18.61 -8.68 15.70
N GLY A 312 -18.62 -9.55 16.71
CA GLY A 312 -17.53 -10.48 16.98
C GLY A 312 -16.27 -9.87 17.61
N LEU A 313 -15.19 -10.65 17.63
CA LEU A 313 -13.91 -10.28 18.24
C LEU A 313 -13.18 -9.24 17.38
N THR A 314 -12.67 -8.18 18.01
CA THR A 314 -11.80 -7.20 17.33
C THR A 314 -10.37 -7.33 17.83
N LEU A 315 -9.44 -7.61 16.91
CA LEU A 315 -8.01 -7.64 17.15
C LEU A 315 -7.34 -6.43 16.50
N SER A 316 -6.65 -5.64 17.33
CA SER A 316 -5.83 -4.52 16.87
C SER A 316 -4.37 -4.97 16.81
N LEU A 317 -3.69 -4.78 15.68
CA LEU A 317 -2.28 -5.17 15.58
C LEU A 317 -1.39 -4.06 16.17
N PRO A 318 -0.63 -4.34 17.25
CA PRO A 318 0.32 -3.38 17.79
C PRO A 318 1.59 -3.32 16.94
N PRO A 319 2.40 -2.26 17.11
CA PRO A 319 3.77 -2.25 16.62
C PRO A 319 4.61 -3.36 17.27
N PHE A 320 5.76 -3.67 16.67
CA PHE A 320 6.70 -4.62 17.23
C PHE A 320 7.34 -4.09 18.51
N THR A 321 7.41 -4.98 19.50
CA THR A 321 8.23 -4.78 20.69
C THR A 321 9.72 -4.85 20.36
N LEU A 322 10.58 -4.37 21.27
CA LEU A 322 12.02 -4.45 21.10
C LEU A 322 12.51 -5.90 20.89
N ALA A 323 11.93 -6.86 21.60
CA ALA A 323 12.25 -8.29 21.44
C ALA A 323 11.86 -8.81 20.04
N GLN A 324 10.70 -8.39 19.52
CA GLN A 324 10.27 -8.72 18.17
C GLN A 324 11.16 -8.08 17.10
N VAL A 325 11.59 -6.83 17.31
CA VAL A 325 12.56 -6.14 16.43
C VAL A 325 13.91 -6.86 16.44
N GLN A 326 14.39 -7.32 17.60
CA GLN A 326 15.61 -8.13 17.68
C GLN A 326 15.47 -9.46 16.95
N MET A 327 14.37 -10.18 17.16
CA MET A 327 14.10 -11.44 16.45
C MET A 327 14.10 -11.23 14.94
N LEU A 328 13.53 -10.12 14.47
CA LEU A 328 13.55 -9.77 13.05
C LEU A 328 14.97 -9.45 12.56
N ALA A 329 15.76 -8.69 13.32
CA ALA A 329 17.15 -8.38 12.98
C ALA A 329 17.99 -9.67 12.82
N GLN A 330 17.77 -10.66 13.67
CA GLN A 330 18.42 -11.98 13.58
C GLN A 330 18.00 -12.73 12.31
N ARG A 331 16.72 -12.66 11.91
CA ARG A 331 16.22 -13.26 10.66
C ARG A 331 16.76 -12.55 9.40
N TYR A 332 17.13 -11.29 9.54
CA TYR A 332 17.88 -10.52 8.54
C TYR A 332 19.40 -10.73 8.62
N GLU A 333 19.89 -11.62 9.50
CA GLU A 333 21.32 -11.93 9.66
C GLU A 333 22.17 -10.68 10.01
N LEU A 334 21.63 -9.83 10.89
CA LEU A 334 22.32 -8.68 11.46
C LEU A 334 23.00 -9.07 12.78
N ASP A 335 24.18 -9.65 12.70
CA ASP A 335 24.92 -10.21 13.85
C ASP A 335 25.12 -9.21 14.99
N TRP A 336 25.29 -7.93 14.67
CA TRP A 336 25.48 -6.85 15.65
C TRP A 336 24.26 -6.59 16.54
N ALA A 337 23.09 -7.10 16.16
CA ALA A 337 21.83 -6.97 16.90
C ALA A 337 21.58 -8.12 17.89
N THR A 338 22.50 -9.09 17.98
CA THR A 338 22.39 -10.24 18.90
C THR A 338 22.76 -9.89 20.35
N GLY A 339 22.17 -10.62 21.30
CA GLY A 339 22.43 -10.44 22.74
C GLY A 339 21.94 -9.10 23.33
N GLU A 340 22.23 -8.86 24.61
CA GLU A 340 21.80 -7.64 25.32
C GLU A 340 22.42 -6.36 24.73
N ALA A 341 23.69 -6.42 24.31
CA ALA A 341 24.35 -5.29 23.65
C ALA A 341 23.67 -4.93 22.31
N GLY A 342 23.24 -5.94 21.55
CA GLY A 342 22.49 -5.74 20.31
C GLY A 342 21.09 -5.14 20.53
N ILE A 343 20.41 -5.55 21.60
CA ILE A 343 19.13 -4.94 22.03
C ILE A 343 19.30 -3.43 22.25
N GLN A 344 20.34 -3.03 22.99
CA GLN A 344 20.61 -1.61 23.25
C GLN A 344 20.94 -0.82 21.96
N ARG A 345 21.64 -1.45 21.01
CA ARG A 345 21.91 -0.85 19.69
C ARG A 345 20.67 -0.68 18.84
N LEU A 346 19.64 -1.50 19.02
CA LEU A 346 18.36 -1.39 18.29
C LEU A 346 17.42 -0.33 18.87
N LEU A 347 17.63 0.10 20.12
CA LEU A 347 16.74 1.04 20.80
C LEU A 347 16.57 2.38 20.04
N PRO A 348 17.63 3.01 19.48
CA PRO A 348 17.47 4.21 18.66
C PRO A 348 16.61 3.99 17.41
N LEU A 349 16.73 2.83 16.76
CA LEU A 349 15.88 2.48 15.62
C LEU A 349 14.43 2.31 16.06
N LEU A 350 14.19 1.60 17.16
CA LEU A 350 12.85 1.42 17.71
C LEU A 350 12.20 2.77 18.04
N ASN A 351 12.92 3.69 18.66
CA ASN A 351 12.43 5.04 18.95
C ASN A 351 12.16 5.84 17.67
N MET A 352 13.04 5.69 16.66
CA MET A 352 12.88 6.32 15.36
C MET A 352 11.60 5.87 14.66
N VAL A 353 11.34 4.57 14.53
CA VAL A 353 10.22 4.06 13.71
C VAL A 353 9.03 3.51 14.50
N GLY A 354 9.09 3.55 15.83
CA GLY A 354 8.02 3.13 16.74
C GLY A 354 7.69 1.63 16.65
N GLY A 355 8.62 0.79 16.19
CA GLY A 355 8.36 -0.63 15.97
C GLY A 355 7.42 -0.93 14.79
N HIS A 356 7.17 0.03 13.89
CA HIS A 356 6.30 -0.17 12.75
C HIS A 356 6.83 -1.29 11.83
N PRO A 357 6.09 -2.41 11.63
CA PRO A 357 6.61 -3.60 10.95
C PRO A 357 7.27 -3.33 9.59
N TYR A 358 6.61 -2.59 8.71
CA TYR A 358 7.18 -2.24 7.40
C TYR A 358 8.45 -1.37 7.49
N LEU A 359 8.47 -0.35 8.35
CA LEU A 359 9.63 0.54 8.48
C LEU A 359 10.83 -0.20 9.05
N VAL A 360 10.62 -1.10 10.02
CA VAL A 360 11.68 -1.97 10.56
C VAL A 360 12.21 -2.92 9.49
N ASN A 361 11.33 -3.58 8.71
CA ASN A 361 11.78 -4.45 7.60
C ASN A 361 12.57 -3.65 6.55
N LEU A 362 12.12 -2.44 6.20
CA LEU A 362 12.83 -1.59 5.25
C LEU A 362 14.22 -1.19 5.78
N ALA A 363 14.32 -0.84 7.07
CA ALA A 363 15.60 -0.56 7.71
C ALA A 363 16.55 -1.76 7.60
N PHE A 364 16.10 -2.93 8.01
CA PHE A 364 16.93 -4.14 8.03
C PHE A 364 17.28 -4.63 6.63
N TYR A 365 16.41 -4.44 5.64
CA TYR A 365 16.72 -4.70 4.25
C TYR A 365 17.96 -3.92 3.80
N TYR A 366 18.00 -2.59 4.00
CA TYR A 366 19.15 -1.77 3.59
C TYR A 366 20.40 -2.02 4.44
N LEU A 367 20.22 -2.24 5.75
CA LEU A 367 21.34 -2.55 6.66
C LEU A 367 21.99 -3.90 6.31
N ARG A 368 21.19 -4.92 5.97
CA ARG A 368 21.71 -6.24 5.58
C ARG A 368 22.46 -6.17 4.25
N ARG A 369 22.03 -5.34 3.31
CA ARG A 369 22.73 -5.13 2.03
C ARG A 369 24.01 -4.32 2.17
N GLY A 370 24.27 -3.73 3.34
CA GLY A 370 25.44 -2.89 3.57
C GLY A 370 25.41 -1.58 2.78
N GLU A 371 24.22 -1.14 2.33
CA GLU A 371 24.06 0.10 1.57
C GLU A 371 24.20 1.35 2.45
N MET A 372 23.98 1.20 3.77
CA MET A 372 24.14 2.27 4.76
C MET A 372 24.40 1.69 6.15
N THR A 373 24.94 2.52 7.04
CA THR A 373 25.07 2.17 8.47
C THR A 373 23.81 2.54 9.26
N LEU A 374 23.68 2.03 10.49
CA LEU A 374 22.56 2.39 11.36
C LEU A 374 22.58 3.89 11.70
N GLU A 375 23.75 4.46 11.92
CA GLU A 375 23.92 5.88 12.22
C GLU A 375 23.48 6.75 11.05
N GLN A 376 23.90 6.41 9.83
CA GLN A 376 23.47 7.10 8.60
C GLN A 376 21.95 6.99 8.43
N LEU A 377 21.39 5.79 8.60
CA LEU A 377 19.96 5.56 8.50
C LEU A 377 19.19 6.44 9.48
N LEU A 378 19.60 6.52 10.76
CA LEU A 378 18.93 7.34 11.76
C LEU A 378 19.01 8.84 11.46
N GLN A 379 20.13 9.31 10.91
CA GLN A 379 20.30 10.71 10.50
C GLN A 379 19.42 11.06 9.30
N GLU A 380 19.35 10.18 8.30
CA GLU A 380 18.61 10.41 7.05
C GLU A 380 17.13 10.04 7.15
N ALA A 381 16.72 9.21 8.11
CA ALA A 381 15.36 8.72 8.27
C ALA A 381 14.28 9.81 8.16
N PRO A 382 14.36 10.95 8.88
CA PRO A 382 13.34 12.00 8.81
C PRO A 382 13.59 13.01 7.68
N THR A 383 14.34 12.65 6.64
CA THR A 383 14.63 13.53 5.50
C THR A 383 13.86 13.12 4.24
N PRO A 384 13.64 14.04 3.29
CA PRO A 384 13.02 13.71 2.01
C PRO A 384 13.83 12.74 1.13
N THR A 385 15.12 12.53 1.43
CA THR A 385 16.02 11.63 0.70
C THR A 385 16.20 10.27 1.38
N GLY A 386 15.79 10.14 2.65
CA GLY A 386 15.91 8.89 3.39
C GLY A 386 15.04 7.77 2.85
N ILE A 387 15.31 6.54 3.32
CA ILE A 387 14.62 5.33 2.88
C ILE A 387 13.11 5.35 3.11
N TYR A 388 12.63 6.14 4.08
CA TYR A 388 11.21 6.28 4.41
C TYR A 388 10.48 7.36 3.60
N SER A 389 11.16 8.02 2.66
CA SER A 389 10.62 9.19 1.95
C SER A 389 9.34 8.91 1.15
N SER A 390 9.19 7.76 0.50
CA SER A 390 7.93 7.44 -0.22
C SER A 390 6.77 7.31 0.77
N TYR A 391 6.98 6.58 1.86
CA TYR A 391 6.00 6.35 2.91
C TYR A 391 5.56 7.65 3.58
N LEU A 392 6.50 8.54 3.90
CA LEU A 392 6.19 9.81 4.53
C LEU A 392 5.51 10.80 3.56
N ARG A 393 5.83 10.72 2.26
CA ARG A 393 5.14 11.52 1.22
C ARG A 393 3.68 11.12 1.03
N GLU A 394 3.35 9.84 1.15
CA GLU A 394 1.95 9.36 1.13
C GLU A 394 1.13 10.04 2.24
N TYR A 395 1.62 10.05 3.48
CA TYR A 395 0.96 10.78 4.57
C TYR A 395 0.93 12.30 4.35
N LEU A 396 2.02 12.87 3.84
CA LEU A 396 2.06 14.31 3.56
C LEU A 396 1.01 14.72 2.53
N ALA A 397 0.78 13.90 1.50
CA ALA A 397 -0.28 14.13 0.52
C ALA A 397 -1.66 14.08 1.17
N MET A 398 -1.95 13.06 1.98
CA MET A 398 -3.23 12.95 2.72
C MET A 398 -3.46 14.13 3.67
N LEU A 399 -2.43 14.57 4.39
CA LEU A 399 -2.53 15.70 5.32
C LEU A 399 -2.76 17.03 4.59
N ARG A 400 -2.22 17.20 3.37
CA ARG A 400 -2.47 18.40 2.55
C ARG A 400 -3.94 18.54 2.16
N GLU A 401 -4.63 17.44 1.92
CA GLU A 401 -6.07 17.42 1.61
C GLU A 401 -6.94 17.68 2.86
N HIS A 402 -6.37 17.54 4.06
CA HIS A 402 -7.08 17.66 5.33
C HIS A 402 -6.41 18.65 6.28
N PHE A 403 -6.60 19.96 6.01
CA PHE A 403 -5.94 21.05 6.73
C PHE A 403 -6.10 21.02 8.27
N LEU A 404 -7.28 20.65 8.77
CA LEU A 404 -7.52 20.53 10.22
C LEU A 404 -6.65 19.43 10.85
N LEU A 405 -6.47 18.30 10.16
CA LEU A 405 -5.61 17.21 10.63
C LEU A 405 -4.14 17.59 10.57
N ALA A 406 -3.72 18.27 9.49
CA ALA A 406 -2.36 18.81 9.39
C ALA A 406 -2.04 19.76 10.56
N THR A 407 -2.97 20.65 10.89
CA THR A 407 -2.82 21.61 12.00
C THR A 407 -2.74 20.90 13.35
N ALA A 408 -3.62 19.93 13.60
CA ALA A 408 -3.59 19.12 14.82
C ALA A 408 -2.27 18.32 14.94
N LEU A 409 -1.81 17.71 13.86
CA LEU A 409 -0.54 16.99 13.86
C LEU A 409 0.64 17.93 14.12
N GLN A 410 0.63 19.14 13.56
CA GLN A 410 1.67 20.13 13.81
C GLN A 410 1.80 20.42 15.31
N GLN A 411 0.68 20.63 16.00
CA GLN A 411 0.69 20.88 17.44
C GLN A 411 1.33 19.71 18.21
N VAL A 412 1.01 18.47 17.82
CA VAL A 412 1.53 17.27 18.47
C VAL A 412 3.03 17.09 18.24
N VAL A 413 3.55 17.38 17.04
CA VAL A 413 4.98 17.17 16.73
C VAL A 413 5.89 18.28 17.24
N THR A 414 5.35 19.42 17.67
CA THR A 414 6.13 20.54 18.24
C THR A 414 6.07 20.63 19.76
N SER A 415 5.34 19.75 20.43
CA SER A 415 5.11 19.80 21.89
C SER A 415 5.30 18.44 22.53
N ASP A 416 5.51 18.38 23.85
CA ASP A 416 5.66 17.11 24.60
C ASP A 416 4.32 16.42 24.96
N GLY A 417 3.25 16.79 24.27
CA GLY A 417 1.89 16.29 24.45
C GLY A 417 0.85 17.40 24.35
N VAL A 418 -0.23 17.17 23.59
CA VAL A 418 -1.29 18.18 23.35
C VAL A 418 -2.67 17.58 23.51
N HIS A 419 -3.60 18.34 24.07
CA HIS A 419 -5.03 18.02 23.98
C HIS A 419 -5.56 18.39 22.59
N LEU A 420 -5.99 17.38 21.85
CA LEU A 420 -6.66 17.57 20.57
C LEU A 420 -8.17 17.41 20.73
N ASP A 421 -8.93 17.94 19.77
CA ASP A 421 -10.33 17.58 19.66
C ASP A 421 -10.45 16.07 19.40
N ALA A 422 -11.52 15.46 19.91
CA ALA A 422 -11.70 14.01 19.88
C ALA A 422 -11.71 13.44 18.44
N ILE A 423 -12.19 14.21 17.46
CA ILE A 423 -12.26 13.77 16.06
C ILE A 423 -10.87 13.80 15.44
N ALA A 424 -10.08 14.87 15.60
CA ALA A 424 -8.72 14.90 15.09
C ALA A 424 -7.83 13.87 15.80
N ALA A 425 -7.96 13.74 17.13
CA ALA A 425 -7.24 12.73 17.91
C ALA A 425 -7.50 11.31 17.36
N TYR A 426 -8.77 10.93 17.24
CA TYR A 426 -9.17 9.64 16.70
C TYR A 426 -8.61 9.42 15.28
N LYS A 427 -8.73 10.42 14.40
CA LYS A 427 -8.28 10.33 13.01
C LYS A 427 -6.75 10.21 12.88
N LEU A 428 -5.98 10.94 13.68
CA LEU A 428 -4.52 10.84 13.65
C LEU A 428 -4.02 9.54 14.30
N GLU A 429 -4.70 9.07 15.35
CA GLU A 429 -4.41 7.77 15.97
C GLU A 429 -4.75 6.63 15.01
N SER A 430 -5.86 6.71 14.28
CA SER A 430 -6.25 5.72 13.28
C SER A 430 -5.28 5.65 12.10
N MET A 431 -4.60 6.76 11.80
CA MET A 431 -3.46 6.78 10.87
C MET A 431 -2.17 6.17 11.44
N GLY A 432 -2.11 5.94 12.75
CA GLY A 432 -0.89 5.52 13.45
C GLY A 432 0.14 6.63 13.65
N LEU A 433 -0.18 7.90 13.35
CA LEU A 433 0.75 9.02 13.46
C LEU A 433 0.95 9.51 14.89
N ILE A 434 -0.07 9.33 15.73
CA ILE A 434 -0.05 9.66 17.15
C ILE A 434 -0.49 8.47 17.99
N HIS A 435 -0.19 8.53 19.29
CA HIS A 435 -0.81 7.72 20.32
C HIS A 435 -1.33 8.63 21.44
N LEU A 436 -2.36 8.16 22.15
CA LEU A 436 -2.91 8.85 23.32
C LEU A 436 -2.27 8.31 24.60
N ASP A 437 -1.52 9.16 25.30
CA ASP A 437 -1.06 8.91 26.66
C ASP A 437 -2.03 9.59 27.64
N ARG A 438 -2.94 8.80 28.20
CA ARG A 438 -4.11 9.24 28.98
C ARG A 438 -5.05 10.12 28.15
N THR A 439 -4.76 11.42 28.07
CA THR A 439 -5.55 12.45 27.39
C THR A 439 -4.70 13.35 26.50
N LEU A 440 -3.37 13.13 26.48
CA LEU A 440 -2.44 13.90 25.68
C LEU A 440 -2.05 13.10 24.44
N ALA A 441 -2.24 13.71 23.27
CA ALA A 441 -1.73 13.21 22.02
C ALA A 441 -0.23 13.44 21.91
N LYS A 442 0.51 12.36 21.62
CA LYS A 442 1.96 12.37 21.40
C LYS A 442 2.30 11.71 20.07
N PRO A 443 3.41 12.10 19.40
CA PRO A 443 3.85 11.42 18.19
C PRO A 443 4.08 9.92 18.46
N SER A 444 3.69 9.04 17.53
CA SER A 444 3.93 7.60 17.69
C SER A 444 5.40 7.21 17.65
N CYS A 445 6.24 8.01 17.00
CA CYS A 445 7.68 7.79 16.89
C CYS A 445 8.43 9.07 16.51
N ASP A 446 9.75 9.05 16.67
CA ASP A 446 10.61 10.19 16.33
C ASP A 446 10.64 10.49 14.83
N LEU A 447 10.44 9.50 13.97
CA LEU A 447 10.37 9.70 12.52
C LEU A 447 9.27 10.70 12.17
N TYR A 448 8.08 10.52 12.74
CA TYR A 448 6.95 11.41 12.51
C TYR A 448 7.20 12.78 13.14
N ARG A 449 7.68 12.81 14.39
CA ARG A 449 7.99 14.06 15.08
C ARG A 449 8.98 14.91 14.28
N LEU A 450 10.10 14.33 13.86
CA LEU A 450 11.19 15.03 13.18
C LEU A 450 10.87 15.39 11.73
N TYR A 451 10.16 14.52 10.99
CA TYR A 451 9.79 14.79 9.61
C TYR A 451 8.69 15.86 9.53
N PHE A 452 7.56 15.64 10.22
CA PHE A 452 6.40 16.53 10.07
C PHE A 452 6.60 17.90 10.71
N SER A 453 7.40 18.02 11.78
CA SER A 453 7.77 19.33 12.35
C SER A 453 8.50 20.24 11.36
N LYS A 454 9.22 19.66 10.39
CA LYS A 454 9.90 20.40 9.32
C LYS A 454 9.01 20.63 8.10
N GLN A 455 8.20 19.64 7.70
CA GLN A 455 7.46 19.68 6.43
C GLN A 455 6.11 20.41 6.51
N LEU A 456 5.40 20.33 7.65
CA LEU A 456 4.09 20.96 7.79
C LEU A 456 4.13 22.50 7.79
N PRO A 457 5.13 23.19 8.40
CA PRO A 457 5.23 24.65 8.30
C PRO A 457 5.31 25.17 6.86
N ALA A 458 5.98 24.43 5.96
CA ALA A 458 6.05 24.80 4.55
C ALA A 458 4.67 24.71 3.86
N ILE A 459 3.87 23.71 4.22
CA ILE A 459 2.49 23.56 3.72
C ILE A 459 1.62 24.74 4.16
N PHE A 460 1.72 25.14 5.43
CA PHE A 460 0.95 26.28 5.94
C PHE A 460 1.35 27.60 5.30
N LYS A 461 2.63 27.79 4.97
CA LYS A 461 3.08 28.99 4.24
C LYS A 461 2.50 29.05 2.83
N ILE A 462 2.47 27.93 2.11
CA ILE A 462 1.87 27.86 0.77
C ILE A 462 0.38 28.15 0.88
N LEU A 463 -0.33 27.47 1.77
CA LEU A 463 -1.78 27.61 1.92
C LEU A 463 -2.22 28.95 2.54
N GLY A 464 -1.36 29.61 3.31
CA GLY A 464 -1.60 30.96 3.84
C GLY A 464 -1.24 32.08 2.86
N SER A 465 -0.53 31.77 1.77
CA SER A 465 -0.18 32.72 0.70
C SER A 465 -1.18 32.72 -0.47
N PHE A 466 -1.96 31.65 -0.59
CA PHE A 466 -3.16 31.64 -1.42
C PHE A 466 -4.34 31.90 -0.50
N ASP A 467 -5.24 32.83 -0.83
CA ASP A 467 -6.57 32.88 -0.21
C ASP A 467 -7.25 31.53 -0.48
N TYR A 468 -7.04 30.57 0.41
CA TYR A 468 -7.65 29.26 0.34
C TYR A 468 -9.10 29.43 0.75
N GLU A 469 -9.97 29.72 -0.22
CA GLU A 469 -11.40 29.52 -0.08
C GLU A 469 -11.67 28.01 -0.11
N PRO A 470 -12.04 27.38 1.02
CA PRO A 470 -12.43 25.98 0.99
C PRO A 470 -13.71 25.83 0.16
N GLU A 471 -13.81 24.78 -0.64
CA GLU A 471 -14.88 24.59 -1.64
C GLU A 471 -16.32 24.68 -1.08
N TRP A 472 -16.52 24.52 0.24
CA TRP A 472 -17.81 24.72 0.89
C TRP A 472 -18.29 26.19 0.94
N ARG A 473 -17.42 27.18 0.71
CA ARG A 473 -17.79 28.60 0.58
C ARG A 473 -18.24 29.02 -0.81
N LYS A 474 -18.11 28.14 -1.82
CA LYS A 474 -18.55 28.43 -3.19
C LYS A 474 -20.00 27.99 -3.47
N ALA A 475 -20.74 27.66 -2.42
CA ALA A 475 -22.12 27.20 -2.47
C ALA A 475 -23.04 28.02 -1.55
N GLU A 476 -22.96 29.35 -1.65
CA GLU A 476 -24.02 30.27 -1.21
C GLU A 476 -24.60 31.04 -2.40
#